data_AF-A0A1F7ZTE1-F1
#
_entry.id   AF-A0A1F7ZTE1-F1
#
_cell.length_a   1.000
_cell.length_b   1.000
_cell.length_c   1.000
_cell.angle_alpha   90.00
_cell.angle_beta   90.00
_cell.angle_gamma   90.00
#
_symmetry.space_group_name_H-M   'P 1'
#
loop_
_entity.id
_entity.type
_entity.pdbx_description
1 polymer ?
#
loop_
_entity_poly.entity_id
_entity_poly.type
_entity_poly.pdbx_seq_one_letter_code
_entity_poly.pdbx_strand_id
1 'polypeptide(L)'
;MSKKAAERAMAEAGVTPKDVKVCELHDCFSTNELLLLDALGFSEPGKAHEMVRRGDITYGGRGPVINLLVDSFQRDTPSERLLRGWATNRLVKGTDVALQHNLGLGGAVVVTVYKRADGQSNPALSDAEVRQKSALGYNPAVEARYVRPQDGEKVRSRTRHDHPLKETVGTLAARI
;
A
#
# COMPACT_ATOMS: atom_id res chain seq x y z
N MET A 1 -0.03 21.95 -0.82
CA MET A 1 -0.35 21.14 -2.00
C MET A 1 -1.16 19.90 -1.61
N SER A 2 -0.71 19.12 -0.62
CA SER A 2 -1.40 17.89 -0.15
C SER A 2 -2.90 18.09 0.14
N LYS A 3 -3.28 19.14 0.90
CA LYS A 3 -4.69 19.45 1.18
C LYS A 3 -5.55 19.56 -0.08
N LYS A 4 -5.14 20.39 -1.04
CA LYS A 4 -5.87 20.57 -2.31
C LYS A 4 -5.94 19.28 -3.14
N ALA A 5 -4.86 18.49 -3.15
CA ALA A 5 -4.84 17.22 -3.88
C ALA A 5 -5.78 16.19 -3.25
N ALA A 6 -5.80 16.11 -1.92
CA ALA A 6 -6.69 15.22 -1.18
C ALA A 6 -8.16 15.61 -1.33
N GLU A 7 -8.48 16.91 -1.19
CA GLU A 7 -9.83 17.44 -1.40
C GLU A 7 -10.36 17.08 -2.80
N ARG A 8 -9.53 17.24 -3.84
CA ARG A 8 -9.91 16.87 -5.22
C ARG A 8 -10.10 15.37 -5.39
N ALA A 9 -9.14 14.56 -4.96
CA ALA A 9 -9.20 13.10 -5.12
C ALA A 9 -10.40 12.49 -4.37
N MET A 10 -10.69 12.97 -3.16
CA MET A 10 -11.85 12.52 -2.38
C MET A 10 -13.17 12.99 -3.00
N ALA A 11 -13.24 14.23 -3.50
CA ALA A 11 -14.41 14.74 -4.20
C ALA A 11 -14.70 13.94 -5.49
N GLU A 12 -13.68 13.65 -6.30
CA GLU A 12 -13.80 12.81 -7.50
C GLU A 12 -14.27 11.39 -7.18
N ALA A 13 -13.82 10.82 -6.06
CA ALA A 13 -14.23 9.50 -5.59
C ALA A 13 -15.58 9.48 -4.84
N GLY A 14 -16.17 10.65 -4.56
CA GLY A 14 -17.41 10.78 -3.81
C GLY A 14 -17.30 10.30 -2.35
N VAL A 15 -16.16 10.55 -1.70
CA VAL A 15 -15.87 10.14 -0.32
C VAL A 15 -15.39 11.32 0.52
N THR A 16 -15.34 11.13 1.83
CA THR A 16 -14.84 12.08 2.82
C THR A 16 -13.67 11.47 3.60
N PRO A 17 -12.89 12.27 4.36
CA PRO A 17 -11.82 11.74 5.22
C PRO A 17 -12.31 10.66 6.21
N LYS A 18 -13.59 10.70 6.60
CA LYS A 18 -14.19 9.73 7.54
C LYS A 18 -14.43 8.36 6.93
N ASP A 19 -14.54 8.28 5.61
CA ASP A 19 -14.77 7.02 4.90
C ASP A 19 -13.47 6.22 4.73
N VAL A 20 -12.32 6.90 4.80
CA VAL A 20 -10.99 6.29 4.66
C VAL A 20 -10.68 5.44 5.89
N LYS A 21 -10.53 4.12 5.72
CA LYS A 21 -10.17 3.20 6.82
C LYS A 21 -8.70 2.86 6.88
N VAL A 22 -8.00 2.99 5.76
CA VAL A 22 -6.55 2.81 5.67
C VAL A 22 -5.96 3.96 4.89
N CYS A 23 -4.90 4.56 5.41
CA CYS A 23 -4.13 5.54 4.67
C CYS A 23 -2.65 5.17 4.62
N GLU A 24 -2.10 5.15 3.41
CA GLU A 24 -0.68 5.07 3.17
C GLU A 24 -0.11 6.48 3.02
N LEU A 25 0.74 6.88 3.97
CA LEU A 25 1.30 8.24 4.04
C LEU A 25 2.75 8.26 3.61
N HIS A 26 3.14 9.33 2.91
CA HIS A 26 4.54 9.64 2.65
C HIS A 26 5.17 10.37 3.84
N ASP A 27 5.67 9.60 4.79
CA ASP A 27 6.18 10.06 6.08
C ASP A 27 7.72 10.05 6.12
N CYS A 28 8.38 10.76 5.19
CA CYS A 28 9.85 10.90 5.22
C CYS A 28 10.40 11.34 6.59
N PHE A 29 9.58 11.99 7.41
CA PHE A 29 9.86 12.35 8.79
C PHE A 29 8.58 12.22 9.63
N SER A 30 8.71 11.86 10.92
CA SER A 30 7.57 11.76 11.85
C SER A 30 6.80 13.08 11.99
N THR A 31 7.48 14.22 11.90
CA THR A 31 6.82 15.54 11.87
C THR A 31 5.91 15.70 10.64
N ASN A 32 6.29 15.11 9.50
CA ASN A 32 5.49 15.19 8.28
C ASN A 32 4.18 14.41 8.43
N GLU A 33 4.18 13.29 9.14
CA GLU A 33 2.96 12.53 9.45
C GLU A 33 1.92 13.41 10.14
N LEU A 34 2.30 14.13 11.20
CA LEU A 34 1.39 15.03 11.93
C LEU A 34 0.81 16.12 11.03
N LEU A 35 1.63 16.73 10.17
CA LEU A 35 1.18 17.74 9.22
C LEU A 35 0.21 17.15 8.17
N LEU A 36 0.43 15.91 7.75
CA LEU A 36 -0.41 15.23 6.78
C LEU A 36 -1.74 14.78 7.37
N LEU A 37 -1.79 14.33 8.62
CA LEU A 37 -3.06 14.01 9.31
C LEU A 37 -4.01 15.21 9.31
N ASP A 38 -3.49 16.40 9.59
CA ASP A 38 -4.24 17.65 9.50
C ASP A 38 -4.57 18.02 8.04
N ALA A 39 -3.59 17.95 7.13
CA ALA A 39 -3.75 18.38 5.75
C ALA A 39 -4.73 17.50 4.94
N LEU A 40 -4.84 16.21 5.27
CA LEU A 40 -5.77 15.27 4.64
C LEU A 40 -7.16 15.29 5.29
N GLY A 41 -7.32 16.01 6.41
CA GLY A 41 -8.60 16.18 7.10
C GLY A 41 -8.97 15.03 8.03
N PHE A 42 -8.00 14.22 8.49
CA PHE A 42 -8.24 13.19 9.50
C PHE A 42 -8.33 13.77 10.91
N SER A 43 -7.69 14.90 11.15
CA SER A 43 -7.78 15.68 12.38
C SER A 43 -8.17 17.13 12.09
N GLU A 44 -8.67 17.81 13.12
CA GLU A 44 -8.79 19.26 13.11
C GLU A 44 -7.40 19.91 13.03
N PRO A 45 -7.25 21.09 12.40
CA PRO A 45 -5.97 21.77 12.29
C PRO A 45 -5.28 21.94 13.66
N GLY A 46 -4.05 21.46 13.78
CA GLY A 46 -3.25 21.50 15.00
C GLY A 46 -3.56 20.38 16.00
N LYS A 47 -4.47 19.45 15.70
CA LYS A 47 -4.94 18.40 16.61
C LYS A 47 -4.47 16.98 16.27
N ALA A 48 -3.70 16.80 15.19
CA ALA A 48 -3.10 15.50 14.83
C ALA A 48 -2.38 14.81 16.01
N HIS A 49 -1.60 15.57 16.78
CA HIS A 49 -0.85 15.03 17.91
C HIS A 49 -1.75 14.38 18.99
N GLU A 50 -2.96 14.91 19.21
CA GLU A 50 -3.91 14.32 20.16
C GLU A 50 -4.49 13.01 19.62
N MET A 51 -4.77 12.95 18.30
CA MET A 51 -5.21 11.76 17.60
C MET A 51 -4.17 10.63 17.73
N VAL A 52 -2.90 10.94 17.50
CA VAL A 52 -1.78 10.00 17.68
C VAL A 52 -1.68 9.53 19.13
N ARG A 53 -1.73 10.44 20.10
CA ARG A 53 -1.64 10.09 21.54
C ARG A 53 -2.76 9.18 22.02
N ARG A 54 -3.95 9.28 21.44
CA ARG A 54 -5.09 8.41 21.75
C ARG A 54 -5.01 7.04 21.08
N GLY A 55 -4.03 6.82 20.19
CA GLY A 55 -3.94 5.61 19.38
C GLY A 55 -5.02 5.55 18.29
N ASP A 56 -5.57 6.69 17.87
CA ASP A 56 -6.66 6.71 16.88
C ASP A 56 -6.17 6.31 15.47
N ILE A 57 -4.87 6.35 15.19
CA ILE A 57 -4.26 6.07 13.87
C ILE A 57 -3.76 4.63 13.67
N THR A 58 -4.10 3.71 14.57
CA THR A 58 -3.67 2.30 14.54
C THR A 58 -4.85 1.34 14.67
N TYR A 59 -4.59 0.03 14.62
CA TYR A 59 -5.61 -1.01 14.73
C TYR A 59 -6.45 -0.82 16.00
N GLY A 60 -7.78 -0.77 15.83
CA GLY A 60 -8.73 -0.52 16.92
C GLY A 60 -8.94 0.95 17.29
N GLY A 61 -8.20 1.87 16.66
CA GLY A 61 -8.39 3.31 16.77
C GLY A 61 -9.66 3.80 16.06
N ARG A 62 -10.02 5.07 16.31
CA ARG A 62 -11.21 5.70 15.71
C ARG A 62 -10.96 6.34 14.34
N GLY A 63 -9.71 6.51 13.96
CA GLY A 63 -9.29 7.06 12.67
C GLY A 63 -8.88 5.98 11.67
N PRO A 64 -8.34 6.39 10.51
CA PRO A 64 -7.74 5.44 9.58
C PRO A 64 -6.52 4.78 10.22
N VAL A 65 -6.30 3.51 9.89
CA VAL A 65 -5.02 2.87 10.16
C VAL A 65 -3.99 3.46 9.21
N ILE A 66 -2.96 4.07 9.77
CA ILE A 66 -1.86 4.66 9.01
C ILE A 66 -0.79 3.60 8.77
N ASN A 67 -0.50 3.35 7.50
CA ASN A 67 0.62 2.52 7.07
C ASN A 67 1.71 3.42 6.45
N LEU A 68 2.96 3.14 6.79
CA LEU A 68 4.08 4.01 6.43
C LEU A 68 4.61 3.64 5.03
N LEU A 69 4.71 4.63 4.15
CA LEU A 69 5.39 4.50 2.86
C LEU A 69 6.73 5.23 2.93
N VAL A 70 7.74 4.51 3.40
CA VAL A 70 9.10 5.03 3.54
C VAL A 70 9.85 5.13 2.20
N ASP A 71 9.33 4.52 1.13
CA ASP A 71 9.96 4.56 -0.20
C ASP A 71 8.92 4.71 -1.32
N SER A 72 9.15 5.69 -2.19
CA SER A 72 8.36 6.06 -3.38
C SER A 72 8.28 4.95 -4.43
N PHE A 73 9.00 3.83 -4.25
CA PHE A 73 9.18 2.77 -5.25
C PHE A 73 8.51 1.43 -4.93
N GLN A 74 7.68 1.32 -3.88
CA GLN A 74 6.88 0.10 -3.69
C GLN A 74 5.80 -0.03 -4.79
N ARG A 75 6.19 -0.72 -5.87
CA ARG A 75 5.36 -1.08 -7.02
C ARG A 75 4.16 -1.98 -6.67
N ASP A 76 4.18 -2.60 -5.49
CA ASP A 76 3.09 -3.41 -4.96
C ASP A 76 2.43 -2.66 -3.80
N THR A 77 1.33 -1.95 -4.07
CA THR A 77 0.68 -1.12 -3.05
C THR A 77 0.08 -2.02 -1.95
N PRO A 78 0.46 -1.84 -0.68
CA PRO A 78 -0.17 -2.56 0.44
C PRO A 78 -1.70 -2.36 0.46
N SER A 79 -2.20 -1.22 0.00
CA SER A 79 -3.62 -0.84 -0.08
C SER A 79 -4.40 -1.74 -1.03
N GLU A 80 -3.85 -2.10 -2.19
CA GLU A 80 -4.50 -3.05 -3.09
C GLU A 80 -4.59 -4.43 -2.44
N ARG A 81 -3.51 -4.90 -1.82
CA ARG A 81 -3.47 -6.20 -1.14
C ARG A 81 -4.43 -6.24 0.04
N LEU A 82 -4.58 -5.13 0.77
CA LEU A 82 -5.57 -4.94 1.83
C LEU A 82 -7.00 -5.00 1.30
N LEU A 83 -7.31 -4.26 0.22
CA LEU A 83 -8.64 -4.25 -0.39
C LEU A 83 -9.02 -5.60 -1.00
N ARG A 84 -8.04 -6.34 -1.54
CA ARG A 84 -8.21 -7.72 -2.03
C ARG A 84 -8.41 -8.74 -0.90
N GLY A 85 -8.09 -8.39 0.34
CA GLY A 85 -8.17 -9.28 1.49
C GLY A 85 -6.95 -10.18 1.68
N TRP A 86 -5.82 -9.87 1.04
CA TRP A 86 -4.63 -10.74 1.00
C TRP A 86 -3.69 -10.50 2.19
N ALA A 87 -3.75 -9.31 2.79
CA ALA A 87 -2.89 -8.89 3.90
C ALA A 87 -3.30 -9.54 5.24
N THR A 88 -3.36 -10.86 5.31
CA THR A 88 -3.94 -11.67 6.40
C THR A 88 -3.56 -11.19 7.81
N ASN A 89 -2.27 -10.97 8.08
CA ASN A 89 -1.76 -10.54 9.39
C ASN A 89 -1.90 -9.03 9.68
N ARG A 90 -2.17 -8.21 8.66
CA ARG A 90 -2.25 -6.74 8.72
C ARG A 90 -3.60 -6.22 8.25
N LEU A 91 -4.59 -7.11 8.14
CA LEU A 91 -5.87 -6.79 7.53
C LEU A 91 -6.67 -5.86 8.43
N VAL A 92 -7.01 -4.69 7.90
CA VAL A 92 -8.07 -3.86 8.47
C VAL A 92 -9.39 -4.38 7.94
N LYS A 93 -10.23 -4.92 8.82
CA LYS A 93 -11.48 -5.57 8.41
C LYS A 93 -12.51 -4.53 7.96
N GLY A 94 -13.24 -4.84 6.90
CA GLY A 94 -14.31 -3.97 6.39
C GLY A 94 -13.79 -2.73 5.67
N THR A 95 -12.54 -2.68 5.23
CA THR A 95 -11.98 -1.62 4.40
C THR A 95 -12.62 -1.63 3.01
N ASP A 96 -13.29 -0.53 2.70
CA ASP A 96 -13.94 -0.21 1.43
C ASP A 96 -13.25 0.96 0.72
N VAL A 97 -12.70 1.90 1.50
CA VAL A 97 -11.90 3.03 1.01
C VAL A 97 -10.50 3.01 1.62
N ALA A 98 -9.49 3.07 0.76
CA ALA A 98 -8.10 3.30 1.14
C ALA A 98 -7.56 4.56 0.42
N LEU A 99 -6.65 5.29 1.06
CA LEU A 99 -6.05 6.51 0.50
C LEU A 99 -4.53 6.40 0.50
N GLN A 100 -3.90 6.68 -0.63
CA GLN A 100 -2.45 6.79 -0.71
C GLN A 100 -2.06 8.24 -0.95
N HIS A 101 -1.09 8.71 -0.19
CA HIS A 101 -0.46 10.02 -0.34
C HIS A 101 1.02 9.82 -0.65
N ASN A 102 1.48 10.42 -1.74
CA ASN A 102 2.89 10.46 -2.11
C ASN A 102 3.31 11.90 -2.41
N LEU A 103 4.49 12.30 -1.94
CA LEU A 103 5.00 13.65 -2.09
C LEU A 103 6.47 13.64 -2.47
N GLY A 104 6.84 14.39 -3.51
CA GLY A 104 8.23 14.63 -3.90
C GLY A 104 8.63 16.08 -3.63
N LEU A 105 9.71 16.28 -2.87
CA LEU A 105 10.35 17.59 -2.77
C LEU A 105 10.82 18.01 -4.17
N GLY A 106 10.49 19.24 -4.57
CA GLY A 106 10.58 19.71 -5.96
C GLY A 106 9.22 20.12 -6.54
N GLY A 107 8.11 19.71 -5.93
CA GLY A 107 6.80 20.34 -6.13
C GLY A 107 5.65 19.43 -6.54
N ALA A 108 5.79 18.11 -6.44
CA ALA A 108 4.74 17.17 -6.83
C ALA A 108 4.11 16.48 -5.61
N VAL A 109 2.79 16.37 -5.63
CA VAL A 109 2.03 15.54 -4.69
C VAL A 109 1.00 14.74 -5.48
N VAL A 110 0.88 13.46 -5.16
CA VAL A 110 -0.11 12.55 -5.74
C VAL A 110 -0.94 11.99 -4.60
N VAL A 111 -2.25 12.10 -4.73
CA VAL A 111 -3.21 11.45 -3.82
C VAL A 111 -4.09 10.54 -4.65
N THR A 112 -4.22 9.29 -4.20
CA THR A 112 -5.02 8.28 -4.90
C THR A 112 -5.99 7.66 -3.91
N VAL A 113 -7.27 7.60 -4.29
CA VAL A 113 -8.31 6.92 -3.53
C VAL A 113 -8.59 5.58 -4.21
N TYR A 114 -8.52 4.51 -3.44
CA TYR A 114 -8.80 3.15 -3.89
C TYR A 114 -10.12 2.67 -3.31
N LYS A 115 -10.93 2.07 -4.18
CA LYS A 115 -12.14 1.34 -3.85
C LYS A 115 -12.12 0.02 -4.61
N ARG A 116 -12.80 -0.99 -4.09
CA ARG A 116 -12.98 -2.23 -4.85
C ARG A 116 -13.91 -1.97 -6.03
N ALA A 117 -13.60 -2.57 -7.18
CA ALA A 117 -14.40 -2.43 -8.40
C ALA A 117 -15.83 -2.95 -8.25
N ASP A 118 -16.05 -3.92 -7.35
CA ASP A 118 -17.37 -4.47 -7.02
C ASP A 118 -18.14 -3.64 -5.98
N GLY A 119 -17.56 -2.54 -5.48
CA GLY A 119 -18.17 -1.68 -4.46
C GLY A 119 -18.29 -2.32 -3.08
N GLN A 120 -17.75 -3.53 -2.86
CA GLN A 120 -17.82 -4.21 -1.58
C GLN A 120 -16.67 -3.77 -0.66
N SER A 121 -16.73 -4.21 0.60
CA SER A 121 -15.58 -4.12 1.52
C SER A 121 -14.65 -5.33 1.34
N ASN A 122 -13.44 -5.22 1.86
CA ASN A 122 -12.44 -6.28 1.73
C ASN A 122 -12.86 -7.58 2.44
N PRO A 123 -12.70 -8.75 1.78
CA PRO A 123 -12.87 -10.03 2.44
C PRO A 123 -11.69 -10.31 3.39
N ALA A 124 -11.90 -11.17 4.38
CA ALA A 124 -10.82 -11.72 5.19
C ALA A 124 -10.46 -13.11 4.65
N LEU A 125 -9.53 -13.18 3.70
CA LEU A 125 -9.07 -14.45 3.14
C LEU A 125 -8.00 -15.08 4.06
N SER A 126 -7.94 -16.40 4.06
CA SER A 126 -6.83 -17.16 4.65
C SER A 126 -5.63 -17.23 3.71
N ASP A 127 -4.44 -17.50 4.26
CA ASP A 127 -3.23 -17.66 3.43
C ASP A 127 -3.37 -18.80 2.41
N ALA A 128 -4.12 -19.85 2.73
CA ALA A 128 -4.42 -20.95 1.83
C ALA A 128 -5.25 -20.48 0.62
N GLU A 129 -6.28 -19.66 0.85
CA GLU A 129 -7.11 -19.10 -0.22
C GLU A 129 -6.33 -18.10 -1.08
N VAL A 130 -5.50 -17.24 -0.46
CA VAL A 130 -4.65 -16.30 -1.19
C VAL A 130 -3.64 -17.06 -2.05
N ARG A 131 -3.03 -18.12 -1.51
CA ARG A 131 -2.11 -18.99 -2.25
C ARG A 131 -2.75 -19.61 -3.49
N GLN A 132 -4.01 -20.04 -3.41
CA GLN A 132 -4.74 -20.59 -4.54
C GLN A 132 -5.04 -19.54 -5.62
N LYS A 133 -5.31 -18.30 -5.21
CA LYS A 133 -5.60 -17.18 -6.13
C LYS A 133 -4.34 -16.51 -6.70
N SER A 134 -3.22 -16.62 -6.00
CA SER A 134 -1.94 -16.02 -6.36
C SER A 134 -1.26 -16.83 -7.47
N ALA A 135 -0.90 -16.16 -8.56
CA ALA A 135 -0.10 -16.75 -9.63
C ALA A 135 1.30 -17.21 -9.16
N LEU A 136 1.75 -16.75 -7.98
CA LEU A 136 3.05 -17.08 -7.42
C LEU A 136 3.04 -18.39 -6.60
N GLY A 137 1.85 -18.95 -6.31
CA GLY A 137 1.71 -20.17 -5.51
C GLY A 137 2.07 -20.00 -4.02
N TYR A 138 2.09 -18.76 -3.52
CA TYR A 138 2.21 -18.36 -2.13
C TYR A 138 1.50 -17.01 -1.89
N ASN A 139 1.33 -16.58 -0.63
CA ASN A 139 0.75 -15.28 -0.32
C ASN A 139 1.82 -14.17 -0.33
N PRO A 140 1.89 -13.33 -1.38
CA PRO A 140 2.93 -12.30 -1.47
C PRO A 140 2.72 -11.17 -0.46
N ALA A 141 1.55 -11.06 0.16
CA ALA A 141 1.25 -10.00 1.13
C ALA A 141 1.90 -10.25 2.51
N VAL A 142 2.31 -11.49 2.80
CA VAL A 142 2.92 -11.87 4.09
C VAL A 142 4.24 -12.61 3.95
N GLU A 143 4.54 -13.14 2.77
CA GLU A 143 5.81 -13.81 2.48
C GLU A 143 6.58 -13.07 1.38
N ALA A 144 7.89 -12.92 1.57
CA ALA A 144 8.83 -12.56 0.52
C ALA A 144 9.65 -13.80 0.14
N ARG A 145 9.72 -14.12 -1.15
CA ARG A 145 10.53 -15.23 -1.66
C ARG A 145 11.49 -14.70 -2.71
N TYR A 146 12.68 -15.28 -2.77
CA TYR A 146 13.64 -14.96 -3.80
C TYR A 146 13.19 -15.49 -5.16
N VAL A 147 13.55 -14.73 -6.19
CA VAL A 147 13.41 -15.19 -7.58
C VAL A 147 14.32 -16.41 -7.76
N ARG A 148 13.77 -17.50 -8.26
CA ARG A 148 14.55 -18.70 -8.58
C ARG A 148 14.90 -18.71 -10.07
N PRO A 149 15.98 -19.41 -10.49
CA PRO A 149 16.30 -19.57 -11.91
C PRO A 149 15.12 -20.09 -12.75
N GLN A 150 14.30 -20.99 -12.20
CA GLN A 150 13.12 -21.52 -12.88
C GLN A 150 12.03 -20.45 -13.10
N ASP A 151 11.95 -19.43 -12.24
CA ASP A 151 11.00 -18.33 -12.41
C ASP A 151 11.42 -17.43 -13.59
N GLY A 152 12.72 -17.27 -13.82
CA GLY A 152 13.27 -16.63 -15.01
C GLY A 152 12.86 -17.35 -16.29
N GLU A 153 12.99 -18.68 -16.34
CA GLU A 153 12.60 -19.48 -17.50
C GLU A 153 11.12 -19.31 -17.90
N LYS A 154 10.21 -19.15 -16.93
CA LYS A 154 8.77 -18.96 -17.20
C LYS A 154 8.45 -17.67 -17.95
N VAL A 155 9.28 -16.63 -17.78
CA VAL A 155 9.05 -15.30 -18.35
C VAL A 155 9.98 -14.98 -19.52
N ARG A 156 10.81 -15.94 -19.96
CA ARG A 156 11.74 -15.76 -21.08
C ARG A 156 11.01 -15.60 -22.41
N SER A 157 11.51 -14.68 -23.23
CA SER A 157 11.09 -14.54 -24.62
C SER A 157 11.31 -15.83 -25.41
N ARG A 158 10.38 -16.13 -26.33
CA ARG A 158 10.49 -17.25 -27.28
C ARG A 158 11.68 -17.08 -28.23
N THR A 159 12.00 -15.83 -28.57
CA THR A 159 13.21 -15.47 -29.32
C THR A 159 14.25 -15.03 -28.29
N ARG A 160 15.25 -15.88 -28.03
CA ARG A 160 16.16 -15.74 -26.87
C ARG A 160 17.58 -15.41 -27.26
N HIS A 161 18.24 -14.62 -26.41
CA HIS A 161 19.68 -14.38 -26.41
C HIS A 161 20.18 -14.45 -24.97
N ASP A 162 21.22 -15.24 -24.70
CA ASP A 162 21.66 -15.55 -23.32
C ASP A 162 22.57 -14.47 -22.71
N HIS A 163 23.00 -13.49 -23.50
CA HIS A 163 23.91 -12.43 -23.05
C HIS A 163 23.44 -11.65 -21.80
N PRO A 164 22.15 -11.27 -21.66
CA PRO A 164 21.68 -10.54 -20.47
C PRO A 164 21.62 -11.39 -19.18
N LEU A 165 21.73 -12.71 -19.28
CA LEU A 165 21.57 -13.63 -18.14
C LEU A 165 22.89 -14.08 -17.50
N LYS A 166 24.04 -13.74 -18.11
CA LYS A 166 25.37 -14.25 -17.71
C LYS A 166 25.65 -14.10 -16.21
N GLU A 167 25.68 -12.87 -15.71
CA GLU A 167 25.95 -12.60 -14.29
C GLU A 167 24.72 -12.86 -13.40
N THR A 168 23.52 -12.74 -13.99
CA THR A 168 22.24 -12.91 -13.29
C THR A 168 22.10 -14.32 -12.73
N VAL A 169 22.44 -15.36 -13.49
CA VAL A 169 22.34 -16.75 -13.02
C VAL A 169 23.29 -17.02 -11.85
N GLY A 170 24.53 -16.53 -11.92
CA GLY A 170 25.49 -16.64 -10.81
C GLY A 170 25.02 -15.88 -9.56
N THR A 171 24.46 -14.69 -9.74
CA THR A 171 23.94 -13.87 -8.63
C THR A 171 22.72 -14.51 -7.95
N LEU A 172 21.85 -15.17 -8.73
CA LEU A 172 20.71 -15.91 -8.19
C LEU A 172 21.14 -17.18 -7.46
N ALA A 173 22.16 -17.88 -7.96
CA ALA A 173 22.68 -19.10 -7.34
C ALA A 173 23.46 -18.84 -6.04
N ALA A 174 24.18 -17.70 -5.95
CA ALA A 174 24.97 -17.33 -4.77
C ALA A 174 24.12 -16.90 -3.54
N ARG A 175 22.80 -16.82 -3.68
CA ARG A 175 21.86 -16.37 -2.64
C ARG A 175 20.99 -17.51 -2.06
N ILE A 176 21.25 -18.75 -2.47
CA ILE A 176 20.64 -19.99 -1.96
C ILE A 176 21.60 -20.60 -0.94
#